data_AF-A0A968LVZ9-F1
#
_entry.id   AF-A0A968LVZ9-F1
#
_cell.length_a   1.000
_cell.length_b   1.000
_cell.length_c   1.000
_cell.angle_alpha   90.00
_cell.angle_beta   90.00
_cell.angle_gamma   90.00
#
_symmetry.space_group_name_H-M   'P 1'
#
loop_
_entity.id
_entity.type
_entity.pdbx_description
1 polymer ?
#
loop_
_entity_poly.entity_id
_entity_poly.type
_entity_poly.pdbx_seq_one_letter_code
_entity_poly.pdbx_strand_id
1 'polypeptide(L)'
;MPIVWQQDPTISFCIAGATPPEAILDLTQDSRIQVVANPDNMSNVAKNCTLTIVPLRIGGGTRIKILHSMAMGLPVVSTSLGCEGLAIVDNVHLLIRDQPEAFATAILQLLSDQDLQKKVAP
;
A
#
# COMPACT_ATOMS: atom_id res chain seq x y z
N MET A 1 -10.93 -3.69 0.55
CA MET A 1 -10.81 -2.42 1.30
C MET A 1 -12.21 -1.83 1.54
N PRO A 2 -12.96 -2.30 2.54
CA PRO A 2 -14.38 -1.95 2.68
C PRO A 2 -14.67 -0.45 2.75
N ILE A 3 -13.94 0.30 3.59
CA ILE A 3 -14.14 1.76 3.73
C ILE A 3 -13.82 2.50 2.43
N VAL A 4 -12.74 2.10 1.75
CA VAL A 4 -12.35 2.69 0.44
C VAL A 4 -13.43 2.42 -0.61
N TRP A 5 -13.92 1.17 -0.68
CA TRP A 5 -14.93 0.78 -1.67
C TRP A 5 -16.33 1.31 -1.42
N GLN A 6 -16.64 1.75 -0.21
CA GLN A 6 -17.86 2.51 0.07
C GLN A 6 -17.83 3.90 -0.57
N GLN A 7 -16.64 4.48 -0.73
CA GLN A 7 -16.46 5.79 -1.37
C GLN A 7 -16.26 5.66 -2.88
N ASP A 8 -15.47 4.68 -3.31
CA ASP A 8 -15.24 4.39 -4.72
C ASP A 8 -15.09 2.87 -4.96
N PRO A 9 -16.12 2.21 -5.53
CA PRO A 9 -16.10 0.77 -5.78
C PRO A 9 -15.22 0.37 -6.96
N THR A 10 -14.69 1.33 -7.74
CA THR A 10 -13.87 1.05 -8.93
C THR A 10 -12.39 0.82 -8.60
N ILE A 11 -11.96 1.17 -7.38
CA ILE A 11 -10.57 1.01 -6.93
C ILE A 11 -10.20 -0.47 -6.82
N SER A 12 -9.16 -0.85 -7.56
CA SER A 12 -8.56 -2.18 -7.50
C SER A 12 -7.55 -2.31 -6.34
N PHE A 13 -7.32 -3.54 -5.91
CA PHE A 13 -6.37 -3.89 -4.85
C PHE A 13 -5.48 -5.04 -5.29
N CYS A 14 -4.18 -4.82 -5.32
CA CYS A 14 -3.19 -5.83 -5.68
C CYS A 14 -2.49 -6.37 -4.43
N ILE A 15 -2.46 -7.69 -4.27
CA ILE A 15 -1.69 -8.40 -3.25
C ILE A 15 -0.60 -9.20 -3.98
N ALA A 16 0.67 -8.95 -3.67
CA ALA A 16 1.78 -9.66 -4.27
C ALA A 16 2.69 -10.27 -3.21
N GLY A 17 3.11 -11.52 -3.43
CA GLY A 17 3.96 -12.23 -2.49
C GLY A 17 4.20 -13.68 -2.88
N ALA A 18 5.17 -14.30 -2.20
CA ALA A 18 5.47 -15.72 -2.38
C ALA A 18 4.43 -16.58 -1.69
N THR A 19 4.05 -17.68 -2.35
CA THR A 19 3.18 -18.75 -1.81
C THR A 19 1.98 -18.21 -1.01
N PRO A 20 1.05 -17.47 -1.65
CA PRO A 20 -0.13 -16.96 -0.97
C PRO A 20 -0.96 -18.13 -0.43
N PRO A 21 -1.42 -18.08 0.83
CA PRO A 21 -2.30 -19.10 1.38
C PRO A 21 -3.66 -19.06 0.67
N GLU A 22 -4.41 -20.16 0.74
CA GLU A 22 -5.74 -20.31 0.12
C GLU A 22 -6.69 -19.16 0.49
N ALA A 23 -6.71 -18.76 1.77
CA ALA A 23 -7.52 -17.63 2.24
C ALA A 23 -7.21 -16.28 1.54
N ILE A 24 -6.00 -16.10 0.97
CA ILE A 24 -5.66 -14.93 0.16
C ILE A 24 -6.07 -15.13 -1.29
N LEU A 25 -5.94 -16.34 -1.83
CA LEU A 25 -6.41 -16.68 -3.16
C LEU A 25 -7.94 -16.54 -3.28
N ASP A 26 -8.67 -16.93 -2.24
CA ASP A 26 -10.13 -16.80 -2.17
C ASP A 26 -10.62 -15.36 -2.27
N LEU A 27 -9.76 -14.38 -1.93
CA LEU A 27 -10.10 -12.97 -2.09
C LEU A 27 -10.30 -12.59 -3.57
N THR A 28 -9.73 -13.34 -4.52
CA THR A 28 -9.89 -13.10 -5.96
C THR A 28 -11.31 -13.37 -6.48
N GLN A 29 -12.20 -13.93 -5.66
CA GLN A 29 -13.64 -13.97 -5.96
C GLN A 29 -14.25 -12.57 -6.06
N ASP A 30 -13.63 -11.57 -5.42
CA ASP A 30 -13.92 -10.16 -5.64
C ASP A 30 -13.10 -9.65 -6.83
N SER A 31 -13.78 -9.21 -7.90
CA SER A 31 -13.14 -8.73 -9.13
C SER A 31 -12.24 -7.50 -8.95
N ARG A 32 -12.34 -6.81 -7.80
CA ARG A 32 -11.46 -5.69 -7.45
C ARG A 32 -10.13 -6.15 -6.89
N ILE A 33 -9.97 -7.42 -6.51
CA ILE A 33 -8.76 -7.94 -5.87
C ILE A 33 -7.98 -8.80 -6.86
N GLN A 34 -6.73 -8.43 -7.09
CA GLN A 34 -5.76 -9.23 -7.83
C GLN A 34 -4.72 -9.81 -6.87
N VAL A 35 -4.42 -11.10 -7.02
CA VAL A 35 -3.30 -11.74 -6.32
C VAL A 35 -2.22 -12.12 -7.33
N VAL A 36 -1.01 -11.56 -7.16
CA VAL A 36 0.17 -11.91 -7.94
C VAL A 36 1.04 -12.86 -7.12
N ALA A 37 0.85 -14.16 -7.34
CA ALA A 37 1.58 -15.22 -6.65
C ALA A 37 2.99 -15.38 -7.24
N ASN A 38 4.02 -15.42 -6.38
CA ASN A 38 5.42 -15.63 -6.77
C ASN A 38 5.87 -14.72 -7.93
N PRO A 39 5.77 -13.38 -7.79
CA PRO A 39 6.16 -12.48 -8.86
C PRO A 39 7.66 -12.61 -9.16
N ASP A 40 8.01 -12.77 -10.44
CA ASP A 40 9.41 -12.80 -10.88
C ASP A 40 10.16 -11.50 -10.52
N ASN A 41 9.44 -10.37 -10.51
CA ASN A 41 9.99 -9.07 -10.19
C ASN A 41 8.96 -8.16 -9.53
N MET A 42 9.23 -7.73 -8.29
CA MET A 42 8.36 -6.81 -7.55
C MET A 42 8.29 -5.40 -8.16
N SER A 43 9.30 -4.94 -8.88
CA SER A 43 9.26 -3.67 -9.61
C SER A 43 8.20 -3.67 -10.72
N ASN A 44 7.94 -4.81 -11.36
CA ASN A 44 6.88 -4.90 -12.38
C ASN A 44 5.49 -4.80 -11.75
N VAL A 45 5.31 -5.38 -10.56
CA VAL A 45 4.08 -5.21 -9.78
C VAL A 45 3.92 -3.74 -9.39
N ALA A 46 4.97 -3.15 -8.84
CA ALA A 46 4.98 -1.75 -8.40
C ALA A 46 4.63 -0.77 -9.54
N LYS A 47 5.15 -0.95 -10.74
CA LYS A 47 4.85 -0.10 -11.92
C LYS A 47 3.38 -0.08 -12.32
N ASN A 48 2.60 -1.11 -11.96
CA ASN A 48 1.17 -1.19 -12.25
C ASN A 48 0.30 -0.68 -11.08
N CYS A 49 0.92 -0.16 -10.01
CA CYS A 49 0.23 0.38 -8.86
C CYS A 49 0.40 1.90 -8.78
N THR A 50 -0.60 2.59 -8.24
CA THR A 50 -0.53 4.05 -8.00
C THR A 50 0.13 4.39 -6.66
N LEU A 51 -0.04 3.53 -5.65
CA LEU A 51 0.52 3.69 -4.31
C LEU A 51 0.68 2.32 -3.64
N THR A 52 1.48 2.27 -2.57
CA THR A 52 1.62 1.09 -1.71
C THR A 52 1.02 1.34 -0.33
N ILE A 53 0.33 0.34 0.23
CA ILE A 53 -0.12 0.36 1.62
C ILE A 53 0.65 -0.63 2.49
N VAL A 54 1.01 -0.23 3.70
CA VAL A 54 1.68 -1.06 4.71
C VAL A 54 0.93 -0.96 6.05
N PRO A 55 -0.21 -1.68 6.19
CA PRO A 55 -1.12 -1.56 7.34
C PRO A 55 -0.72 -2.47 8.52
N LEU A 56 0.58 -2.50 8.88
CA LEU A 56 1.07 -3.42 9.91
C LEU A 56 0.58 -3.04 11.31
N ARG A 57 -0.08 -3.97 12.00
CA ARG A 57 -0.51 -3.82 13.41
C ARG A 57 0.31 -4.69 14.38
N ILE A 58 0.97 -5.69 13.82
CA ILE A 58 1.90 -6.60 14.48
C ILE A 58 3.01 -6.92 13.48
N GLY A 59 4.24 -7.10 13.96
CA GLY A 59 5.35 -7.58 13.14
C GLY A 59 6.68 -6.87 13.39
N GLY A 60 7.76 -7.63 13.20
CA GLY A 60 9.14 -7.15 13.25
C GLY A 60 9.84 -7.28 11.89
N GLY A 61 11.14 -7.01 11.87
CA GLY A 61 11.99 -7.15 10.69
C GLY A 61 12.14 -5.88 9.85
N THR A 62 13.04 -5.94 8.87
CA THR A 62 13.43 -4.79 8.05
C THR A 62 12.25 -4.29 7.24
N ARG A 63 12.00 -2.98 7.26
CA ARG A 63 10.88 -2.31 6.55
C ARG A 63 11.13 -2.19 5.03
N ILE A 64 11.62 -3.28 4.42
CA ILE A 64 12.04 -3.38 3.01
C ILE A 64 10.89 -2.99 2.08
N LYS A 65 9.64 -3.34 2.42
CA LYS A 65 8.47 -3.02 1.58
C LYS A 65 8.29 -1.51 1.39
N ILE A 66 8.55 -0.71 2.42
CA ILE A 66 8.47 0.75 2.35
C ILE A 66 9.63 1.28 1.50
N LEU A 67 10.86 0.87 1.82
CA LEU A 67 12.05 1.31 1.08
C LEU A 67 12.00 0.95 -0.41
N HIS A 68 11.53 -0.25 -0.74
CA HIS A 68 11.34 -0.68 -2.12
C HIS A 68 10.27 0.17 -2.83
N SER A 69 9.16 0.49 -2.16
CA SER A 69 8.11 1.34 -2.74
C SER A 69 8.61 2.76 -3.00
N MET A 70 9.34 3.34 -2.03
CA MET A 70 9.98 4.65 -2.16
C MET A 70 11.00 4.64 -3.31
N ALA A 71 11.86 3.61 -3.41
CA ALA A 71 12.81 3.47 -4.51
C ALA A 71 12.13 3.32 -5.89
N MET A 72 10.85 2.92 -5.92
CA MET A 72 10.04 2.87 -7.14
C MET A 72 9.26 4.15 -7.41
N GLY A 73 9.40 5.20 -6.58
CA GLY A 73 8.64 6.44 -6.69
C GLY A 73 7.15 6.27 -6.37
N LEU A 74 6.78 5.24 -5.61
CA LEU A 74 5.40 5.02 -5.19
C LEU A 74 5.13 5.72 -3.85
N PRO A 75 4.08 6.56 -3.78
CA PRO A 75 3.55 7.03 -2.50
C PRO A 75 3.23 5.86 -1.57
N VAL A 76 3.51 6.04 -0.28
CA VAL A 76 3.24 5.02 0.74
C VAL A 76 2.24 5.54 1.76
N VAL A 77 1.28 4.70 2.13
CA VAL A 77 0.50 4.86 3.37
C VAL A 77 0.90 3.74 4.32
N SER A 78 1.33 4.07 5.54
CA SER A 78 1.72 3.08 6.54
C SER A 78 1.13 3.40 7.91
N THR A 79 1.17 2.43 8.81
CA THR A 79 0.99 2.65 10.25
C THR A 79 2.30 3.11 10.87
N SER A 80 2.24 3.70 12.06
CA SER A 80 3.44 4.08 12.83
C SER A 80 4.36 2.87 13.06
N LEU A 81 3.78 1.69 13.32
CA LEU A 81 4.53 0.44 13.45
C LEU A 81 5.16 0.00 12.12
N GLY A 82 4.44 0.12 11.01
CA GLY A 82 4.89 -0.34 9.71
C GLY A 82 6.14 0.37 9.22
N CYS A 83 6.33 1.63 9.63
CA CYS A 83 7.46 2.46 9.26
C CYS A 83 8.46 2.71 10.39
N GLU A 84 8.30 2.03 11.53
CA GLU A 84 9.19 2.14 12.68
C GLU A 84 10.65 1.88 12.29
N GLY A 85 11.56 2.70 12.84
CA GLY A 85 13.00 2.60 12.63
C GLY A 85 13.51 3.22 11.33
N LEU A 86 12.61 3.75 10.49
CA LEU A 86 13.00 4.52 9.30
C LEU A 86 13.13 6.02 9.65
N ALA A 87 14.13 6.69 9.07
CA ALA A 87 14.33 8.13 9.20
C ALA A 87 13.40 8.88 8.22
N ILE A 88 12.10 8.88 8.53
CA ILE A 88 11.02 9.41 7.70
C ILE A 88 10.18 10.42 8.46
N VAL A 89 9.34 11.16 7.74
CA VAL A 89 8.53 12.25 8.27
C VAL A 89 7.15 12.17 7.61
N ASP A 90 6.11 12.15 8.42
CA ASP A 90 4.71 12.14 7.95
C ASP A 90 4.41 13.38 7.10
N ASN A 91 3.62 13.20 6.03
CA ASN A 91 3.27 14.22 5.03
C ASN A 91 4.45 14.82 4.25
N VAL A 92 5.64 14.23 4.36
CA VAL A 92 6.84 14.59 3.61
C VAL A 92 7.36 13.40 2.82
N HIS A 93 7.54 12.24 3.48
CA HIS A 93 8.11 11.05 2.85
C HIS A 93 7.07 9.95 2.58
N LEU A 94 5.94 9.99 3.31
CA LEU A 94 4.81 9.05 3.23
C LEU A 94 3.66 9.61 4.09
N LEU A 95 2.51 8.94 4.09
CA LEU A 95 1.42 9.20 5.03
C LEU A 95 1.38 8.13 6.13
N ILE A 96 1.36 8.55 7.39
CA ILE A 96 1.33 7.68 8.57
C ILE A 96 -0.04 7.78 9.23
N ARG A 97 -0.84 6.71 9.19
CA ARG A 97 -2.17 6.65 9.80
C ARG A 97 -2.34 5.30 10.52
N ASP A 98 -2.74 5.35 11.79
CA ASP A 98 -2.94 4.12 12.59
C ASP A 98 -4.40 3.63 12.63
N GLN A 99 -5.36 4.54 12.36
CA GLN A 99 -6.79 4.23 12.42
C GLN A 99 -7.36 3.89 11.04
N PRO A 100 -8.25 2.87 10.93
CA PRO A 100 -8.80 2.42 9.65
C PRO A 100 -9.41 3.52 8.78
N GLU A 101 -10.20 4.42 9.38
CA GLU A 101 -10.86 5.53 8.69
C GLU A 101 -9.84 6.50 8.12
N ALA A 102 -8.88 6.92 8.96
CA ALA A 102 -7.83 7.84 8.55
C ALA A 102 -6.92 7.22 7.48
N PHE A 103 -6.67 5.91 7.56
CA PHE A 103 -5.91 5.15 6.56
C PHE A 103 -6.65 5.13 5.21
N ALA A 104 -7.96 4.84 5.23
CA ALA A 104 -8.78 4.84 4.02
C ALA A 104 -8.85 6.25 3.39
N THR A 105 -9.01 7.30 4.19
CA THR A 105 -8.95 8.69 3.72
C THR A 105 -7.62 9.00 3.05
N ALA A 106 -6.50 8.58 3.63
CA ALA A 106 -5.17 8.80 3.04
C ALA A 106 -5.00 8.08 1.69
N ILE A 107 -5.53 6.85 1.55
CA ILE A 107 -5.55 6.13 0.26
C ILE A 107 -6.33 6.95 -0.78
N LEU A 108 -7.56 7.39 -0.45
CA LEU A 108 -8.42 8.14 -1.36
C LEU A 108 -7.83 9.50 -1.75
N GLN A 109 -7.17 10.19 -0.81
CA GLN A 109 -6.45 11.44 -1.07
C GLN A 109 -5.33 11.21 -2.08
N LEU A 110 -4.48 10.21 -1.86
CA LEU A 110 -3.40 9.90 -2.79
C LEU A 110 -3.91 9.46 -4.16
N LEU A 111 -5.03 8.73 -4.25
CA LEU A 111 -5.60 8.34 -5.54
C LEU A 111 -6.17 9.53 -6.33
N SER A 112 -6.59 10.61 -5.66
CA SER A 112 -7.24 11.77 -6.29
C SER A 112 -6.32 12.98 -6.48
N ASP A 113 -5.18 13.05 -5.79
CA ASP A 113 -4.27 14.21 -5.80
C ASP A 113 -2.86 13.82 -6.29
N GLN A 114 -2.58 14.11 -7.56
CA GLN A 114 -1.28 13.85 -8.18
C GLN A 114 -0.15 14.73 -7.61
N ASP A 115 -0.45 15.92 -7.12
CA ASP A 115 0.56 16.80 -6.54
C ASP A 115 0.98 16.29 -5.16
N LEU A 116 0.02 15.80 -4.38
CA LEU A 116 0.30 15.09 -3.14
C LEU A 116 1.10 13.81 -3.40
N GLN A 117 0.77 13.03 -4.43
CA GLN A 117 1.56 11.85 -4.82
C GLN A 117 3.04 12.23 -5.04
N LYS A 118 3.30 13.24 -5.89
CA LYS A 118 4.66 13.69 -6.19
C LYS A 118 5.38 14.29 -4.97
N LYS A 119 4.63 14.91 -4.06
CA LYS A 119 5.19 15.50 -2.84
C LYS A 119 5.70 14.43 -1.88
N VAL A 120 4.99 13.31 -1.74
CA VAL A 120 5.30 12.27 -0.74
C VAL A 120 5.97 11.04 -1.32
N ALA A 121 6.17 10.97 -2.63
CA ALA A 121 6.99 9.95 -3.29
C ALA A 121 8.41 10.52 -3.50
N PRO A 122 9.40 10.09 -2.70
CA PRO A 122 10.77 10.58 -2.83
C PRO A 122 11.52 9.99 -4.02
#